data_AF-G3XXN8-F1
#
_entry.id   AF-G3XXN8-F1
#
_cell.length_a   1.000
_cell.length_b   1.000
_cell.length_c   1.000
_cell.angle_alpha   90.00
_cell.angle_beta   90.00
_cell.angle_gamma   90.00
#
_symmetry.space_group_name_H-M   'P 1'
#
loop_
_entity.id
_entity.type
_entity.pdbx_description
1 polymer ?
#
loop_
_entity_poly.entity_id
_entity_poly.type
_entity_poly.pdbx_seq_one_letter_code
_entity_poly.pdbx_strand_id
1 'polypeptide(L)'
;MDLVAGVRKEGSRGGRGDFKWSDVKDSAHRENYLGHSVMAPVGRWQQGKDLMWYAKGDGDDEDQARKEREEKQRVKEAEEEAMARALGLPIPPKASDNANLVPLGD
;
A
#
# COMPACT_ATOMS: atom_id res chain seq x y z
N MET A 1 54.71 -1.69 18.91
CA MET A 1 54.13 -3.02 18.63
C MET A 1 52.63 -2.88 18.62
N ASP A 2 52.04 -2.78 17.42
CA ASP A 2 50.59 -2.75 17.23
C ASP A 2 50.06 -4.18 17.32
N LEU A 3 49.32 -4.48 18.38
CA LEU A 3 48.81 -5.81 18.68
C LEU A 3 47.50 -6.01 17.93
N VAL A 4 47.62 -6.56 16.72
CA VAL A 4 46.60 -7.36 16.04
C VAL A 4 45.20 -6.77 16.18
N ALA A 5 44.90 -5.81 15.30
CA ALA A 5 43.52 -5.60 14.84
C ALA A 5 42.97 -6.97 14.45
N GLY A 6 42.18 -7.56 15.34
CA GLY A 6 41.62 -8.89 15.18
C GLY A 6 41.00 -8.99 13.81
N VAL A 7 41.44 -10.00 13.05
CA VAL A 7 40.92 -10.39 11.74
C VAL A 7 39.42 -10.20 11.76
N ARG A 8 38.93 -9.13 11.11
CA ARG A 8 37.51 -9.00 10.81
C ARG A 8 37.22 -10.17 9.89
N LYS A 9 36.55 -11.20 10.41
CA LYS A 9 36.04 -12.33 9.65
C LYS A 9 34.90 -11.82 8.78
N GLU A 10 35.25 -11.07 7.75
CA GLU A 10 34.36 -10.66 6.67
C GLU A 10 34.10 -11.92 5.82
N GLY A 11 32.83 -12.29 5.66
CA GLY A 11 32.44 -13.32 4.69
C GLY A 11 32.06 -14.72 5.21
N SER A 12 31.63 -14.90 6.47
CA SER A 12 31.16 -16.24 6.94
C SER A 12 29.82 -16.25 7.66
N ARG A 13 29.17 -15.10 7.85
CA ARG A 13 27.78 -15.01 8.29
C ARG A 13 27.10 -14.21 7.20
N GLY A 14 26.32 -14.85 6.33
CA GLY A 14 25.67 -14.25 5.18
C GLY A 14 25.18 -12.83 5.50
N GLY A 15 25.53 -11.89 4.63
CA GLY A 15 25.50 -10.48 4.95
C GLY A 15 24.07 -9.98 5.16
N ARG A 16 23.95 -8.83 5.81
CA ARG A 16 22.71 -8.04 5.90
C ARG A 16 22.07 -7.78 4.51
N GLY A 17 22.83 -7.93 3.42
CA GLY A 17 22.37 -7.82 2.04
C GLY A 17 21.88 -9.13 1.40
N ASP A 18 22.17 -10.31 1.97
CA ASP A 18 21.76 -11.61 1.42
C ASP A 18 20.43 -12.11 2.01
N PHE A 19 19.95 -11.46 3.07
CA PHE A 19 18.70 -11.84 3.73
C PHE A 19 17.49 -11.43 2.89
N LYS A 20 16.61 -12.39 2.58
CA LYS A 20 15.35 -12.13 1.90
C LYS A 20 14.20 -12.85 2.60
N TRP A 21 13.11 -12.11 2.81
CA TRP A 21 11.87 -12.67 3.36
C TRP A 21 11.22 -13.71 2.44
N SER A 22 11.44 -13.62 1.13
CA SER A 22 11.03 -14.66 0.17
C SER A 22 11.63 -16.02 0.53
N ASP A 23 12.92 -16.03 0.89
CA ASP A 23 13.65 -17.28 1.15
C ASP A 23 13.24 -17.87 2.50
N VAL A 24 12.84 -17.02 3.45
CA VAL A 24 12.23 -17.44 4.72
C VAL A 24 10.88 -18.10 4.49
N LYS A 25 10.09 -17.64 3.52
CA LYS A 25 8.76 -18.19 3.20
C LYS A 25 8.81 -19.67 2.83
N ASP A 26 9.81 -20.04 2.05
CA ASP A 26 10.02 -21.39 1.54
C ASP A 26 10.91 -22.26 2.44
N SER A 27 11.43 -21.69 3.54
CA SER A 27 12.28 -22.39 4.50
C SER A 27 11.50 -23.39 5.36
N ALA A 28 12.08 -24.57 5.57
CA ALA A 28 11.57 -25.58 6.49
C ALA A 28 11.59 -25.12 7.96
N HIS A 29 12.40 -24.10 8.27
CA HIS A 29 12.60 -23.56 9.61
C HIS A 29 12.13 -22.11 9.73
N ARG A 30 11.13 -21.71 8.93
CA ARG A 30 10.65 -20.32 8.87
C ARG A 30 10.25 -19.78 10.24
N GLU A 31 9.72 -20.63 11.11
CA GLU A 31 9.29 -20.30 12.47
C GLU A 31 10.43 -19.82 13.38
N ASN A 32 11.68 -20.14 13.03
CA ASN A 32 12.86 -19.69 13.77
C ASN A 32 13.26 -18.25 13.41
N TYR A 33 12.62 -17.64 12.40
CA TYR A 33 12.88 -16.26 12.00
C TYR A 33 11.90 -15.30 12.69
N LEU A 34 12.42 -14.33 13.43
CA LEU A 34 11.61 -13.32 14.09
C LEU A 34 10.86 -12.46 13.08
N GLY A 35 9.54 -12.44 13.15
CA GLY A 35 8.68 -11.70 12.21
C GLY A 35 8.16 -12.52 11.03
N HIS A 36 8.44 -13.84 10.98
CA HIS A 36 7.96 -14.70 9.89
C HIS A 36 6.44 -14.70 9.71
N SER A 37 5.66 -14.47 10.78
CA SER A 37 4.20 -14.43 10.74
C SER A 37 3.64 -13.28 9.91
N VAL A 38 4.36 -12.16 9.85
CA VAL A 38 3.92 -10.94 9.18
C VAL A 38 4.71 -10.69 7.89
N MET A 39 6.01 -10.96 7.90
CA MET A 39 6.90 -10.65 6.78
C MET A 39 7.06 -11.80 5.77
N ALA A 40 6.78 -13.04 6.17
CA ALA A 40 6.75 -14.22 5.28
C ALA A 40 5.49 -15.08 5.50
N PRO A 41 4.28 -14.50 5.38
CA PRO A 41 3.04 -15.22 5.59
C PRO A 41 2.82 -16.32 4.53
N VAL A 42 2.29 -17.46 4.96
CA VAL A 42 2.07 -18.65 4.12
C VAL A 42 0.69 -19.26 4.34
N GLY A 43 0.17 -19.96 3.34
CA GLY A 43 -1.13 -20.60 3.40
C GLY A 43 -2.28 -19.64 3.09
N ARG A 44 -3.51 -20.12 3.26
CA ARG A 44 -4.73 -19.41 2.84
C ARG A 44 -5.18 -18.31 3.80
N TRP A 45 -4.78 -18.39 5.08
CA TRP A 45 -5.26 -17.47 6.12
C TRP A 45 -4.88 -15.99 5.84
N GLN A 46 -3.79 -15.75 5.11
CA GLN A 46 -3.35 -14.42 4.70
C GLN A 46 -4.17 -13.81 3.56
N GLN A 47 -4.92 -14.62 2.81
CA GLN A 47 -5.61 -14.16 1.61
C GLN A 47 -6.69 -13.13 1.98
N GLY A 48 -6.63 -11.95 1.37
CA GLY A 48 -7.59 -10.87 1.63
C GLY A 48 -7.42 -10.19 3.00
N LYS A 49 -6.27 -10.34 3.66
CA LYS A 49 -5.96 -9.66 4.92
C LYS A 49 -4.80 -8.69 4.76
N ASP A 50 -4.93 -7.51 5.34
CA ASP A 50 -3.82 -6.58 5.52
C ASP A 50 -3.14 -6.86 6.87
N LEU A 51 -1.97 -7.49 6.82
CA LEU A 51 -1.22 -7.87 8.02
C LEU A 51 -0.49 -6.69 8.67
N MET A 52 -0.25 -5.62 7.91
CA MET A 52 0.46 -4.42 8.34
C MET A 52 -0.51 -3.27 8.67
N TRP A 53 -1.81 -3.57 8.83
CA TRP A 53 -2.85 -2.56 9.07
C TRP A 53 -2.52 -1.64 10.26
N TYR A 54 -1.89 -2.17 11.32
CA TYR A 54 -1.53 -1.42 12.53
C TYR A 54 -0.37 -0.43 12.31
N ALA A 55 0.42 -0.63 11.25
CA ALA A 55 1.59 0.17 10.94
C ALA A 55 1.29 1.31 9.97
N LYS A 56 0.07 1.34 9.40
CA LYS A 56 -0.44 2.52 8.70
C LYS A 56 -0.76 3.58 9.76
N GLY A 57 0.03 4.65 9.79
CA GLY A 57 -0.25 5.82 10.64
C GLY A 57 -1.28 6.75 10.00
N ASP A 58 -1.81 7.69 10.78
CA ASP A 58 -2.80 8.71 10.34
C ASP A 58 -2.32 9.57 9.14
N GLY A 59 -1.02 9.56 8.81
CA GLY A 59 -0.47 10.33 7.69
C GLY A 59 -0.84 9.78 6.30
N ASP A 60 -1.17 8.50 6.18
CA ASP A 60 -1.68 7.89 4.94
C ASP A 60 -3.21 8.04 4.83
N ASP A 61 -3.90 8.40 5.92
CA ASP A 61 -5.36 8.47 5.96
C ASP A 61 -5.90 9.66 5.17
N GLU A 62 -5.20 10.80 5.07
CA GLU A 62 -5.66 11.92 4.23
C GLU A 62 -5.59 11.59 2.75
N ASP A 63 -4.51 10.95 2.30
CA ASP A 63 -4.34 10.56 0.90
C ASP A 63 -5.27 9.39 0.54
N GLN A 64 -5.48 8.42 1.45
CA GLN A 64 -6.46 7.36 1.27
C GLN A 64 -7.89 7.90 1.32
N ALA A 65 -8.23 8.75 2.28
CA ALA A 65 -9.55 9.37 2.37
C ALA A 65 -9.84 10.27 1.17
N ARG A 66 -8.83 10.96 0.62
CA ARG A 66 -8.98 11.73 -0.63
C ARG A 66 -9.29 10.80 -1.80
N LYS A 67 -8.50 9.72 -1.98
CA LYS A 67 -8.75 8.72 -3.03
C LYS A 67 -10.13 8.07 -2.88
N GLU A 68 -10.52 7.68 -1.67
CA GLU A 68 -11.84 7.12 -1.40
C GLU A 68 -12.97 8.12 -1.69
N ARG A 69 -12.79 9.40 -1.36
CA ARG A 69 -13.78 10.44 -1.68
C ARG A 69 -13.90 10.65 -3.18
N GLU A 70 -12.79 10.69 -3.91
CA GLU A 70 -12.77 10.80 -5.37
C GLU A 70 -13.44 9.59 -6.02
N GLU A 71 -13.16 8.37 -5.56
CA GLU A 71 -13.82 7.16 -6.04
C GLU A 71 -15.32 7.16 -5.76
N LYS A 72 -15.74 7.53 -4.53
CA LYS A 72 -17.15 7.66 -4.15
C LYS A 72 -17.87 8.72 -4.99
N GLN A 73 -17.22 9.85 -5.26
CA GLN A 73 -17.77 10.91 -6.11
C GLN A 73 -17.96 10.43 -7.55
N ARG A 74 -16.96 9.74 -8.11
CA ARG A 74 -17.05 9.19 -9.48
C ARG A 74 -18.18 8.16 -9.61
N VAL A 75 -18.34 7.29 -8.63
CA VAL A 75 -19.46 6.32 -8.62
C VAL A 75 -20.80 7.05 -8.55
N LYS A 76 -20.91 8.03 -7.64
CA LYS A 76 -22.14 8.80 -7.47
C LYS A 76 -22.53 9.60 -8.73
N GLU A 77 -21.56 10.20 -9.42
CA GLU A 77 -21.78 10.89 -10.69
C GLU A 77 -22.27 9.92 -11.76
N ALA A 78 -21.65 8.74 -11.90
CA ALA A 78 -22.10 7.72 -12.85
C ALA A 78 -23.52 7.20 -12.54
N GLU A 79 -23.86 7.04 -11.26
CA GLU A 79 -25.22 6.69 -10.82
C GLU A 79 -26.23 7.80 -11.12
N GLU A 80 -25.87 9.06 -10.89
CA GLU A 80 -26.71 10.22 -11.18
C GLU A 80 -26.95 10.38 -12.69
N GLU A 81 -25.92 10.19 -13.51
CA GLU A 81 -26.05 10.19 -14.98
C GLU A 81 -26.97 9.06 -15.48
N ALA A 82 -26.90 7.87 -14.87
CA ALA A 82 -27.76 6.74 -15.22
C ALA A 82 -29.21 7.00 -14.81
N MET A 83 -29.42 7.58 -13.63
CA MET A 83 -30.74 7.92 -13.11
C MET A 83 -31.39 9.05 -13.93
N ALA A 84 -30.65 10.10 -14.29
CA ALA A 84 -31.13 11.18 -15.14
C ALA A 84 -31.61 10.65 -16.51
N ARG A 85 -30.82 9.75 -17.12
CA ARG A 85 -31.20 9.07 -18.37
C ARG A 85 -32.48 8.25 -18.23
N ALA A 86 -32.62 7.49 -17.13
CA ALA A 86 -33.81 6.67 -16.90
C ALA A 86 -35.08 7.51 -16.67
N LEU A 87 -34.94 8.67 -16.02
CA LEU A 87 -36.05 9.59 -15.72
C LEU A 87 -36.31 10.60 -16.85
N GLY A 88 -35.51 10.61 -17.93
CA GLY A 88 -35.64 11.55 -19.04
C GLY A 88 -35.24 12.99 -18.69
N LEU A 89 -34.48 13.19 -17.61
CA LEU A 89 -33.93 14.48 -17.22
C LEU A 89 -32.60 14.77 -17.93
N PRO A 90 -32.25 16.06 -18.12
CA PRO A 90 -30.94 16.43 -18.64
C PRO A 90 -29.81 15.94 -17.73
N ILE A 91 -28.72 15.48 -18.34
CA ILE A 91 -27.52 15.02 -17.62
C ILE A 91 -26.87 16.22 -16.93
N PRO A 92 -26.56 16.14 -15.62
CA PRO A 92 -25.88 17.23 -14.92
C PRO A 92 -24.49 17.49 -15.51
N PRO A 93 -24.06 18.76 -15.61
CA PRO A 93 -22.74 19.10 -16.13
C PRO A 93 -21.65 18.56 -15.20
N LYS A 94 -20.58 18.00 -15.80
CA LYS A 94 -19.46 17.45 -15.03
C LYS A 94 -18.75 18.54 -14.26
N ALA A 95 -18.19 18.22 -13.10
CA ALA A 95 -17.40 19.19 -12.32
C ALA A 95 -16.21 19.76 -13.12
N SER A 96 -15.69 19.03 -14.11
CA SER A 96 -14.66 19.50 -15.04
C SER A 96 -15.09 20.67 -15.94
N ASP A 97 -16.40 20.82 -16.18
CA ASP A 97 -16.96 21.87 -17.03
C ASP A 97 -17.27 23.15 -16.23
N ASN A 98 -17.07 23.12 -14.91
CA ASN A 98 -17.25 24.29 -14.05
C ASN A 98 -16.02 25.20 -14.13
N ALA A 99 -16.16 26.30 -14.87
CA ALA A 99 -15.12 27.31 -15.05
C ALA A 99 -14.58 27.91 -13.74
N ASN A 100 -15.32 27.81 -12.63
CA ASN A 100 -14.89 28.33 -11.32
C ASN A 100 -13.91 27.40 -10.57
N LEU A 101 -13.68 26.18 -11.06
CA LEU A 101 -12.76 25.20 -10.45
C LEU A 101 -11.40 25.13 -11.13
N VAL A 102 -11.17 25.93 -12.18
CA VAL A 102 -9.87 26.02 -12.86
C VAL A 102 -8.92 26.84 -11.96
N PRO A 103 -7.78 26.27 -11.50
CA PRO A 103 -6.82 27.04 -10.73
C PRO A 103 -6.27 28.18 -11.62
N LEU A 104 -6.41 29.43 -11.17
CA LEU A 104 -5.64 30.53 -11.77
C LEU A 104 -4.16 30.23 -11.48
N GLY A 105 -3.35 30.20 -12.55
CA GLY A 105 -1.96 29.77 -12.50
C GLY A 105 -1.09 30.52 -11.49
N ASP A 106 0.08 29.92 -11.20
CA ASP A 106 1.08 30.37 -10.23
C ASP A 106 1.59 31.81 -10.43
#